data_AF-A0A8F4Q6U0-F1
#
_entry.id   AF-A0A8F4Q6U0-F1
#
_cell.length_a   1.000
_cell.length_b   1.000
_cell.length_c   1.000
_cell.angle_alpha   90.00
_cell.angle_beta   90.00
_cell.angle_gamma   90.00
#
_symmetry.space_group_name_H-M   'P 1'
#
loop_
_entity.id
_entity.type
_entity.pdbx_description
1 polymer ?
#
loop_
_entity_poly.entity_id
_entity_poly.type
_entity_poly.pdbx_seq_one_letter_code
_entity_poly.pdbx_strand_id
1 'polypeptide(L)'
;IGAKVWRDHVEAWDGIFSQADRCIQNIYRQLRQENDNQKKYPGVLASLLMLDKLSIEDIKASVTELMAGGVDTTSITLLWTLYELARHPNLQEELRAEVAAARAESQGDMMAMLKRIPLVKGALKETLRLHPVAVSLQRYTAEDIIIQNYHIP
;
A
#
# COMPACT_ATOMS: atom_id res chain seq x y z
N ILE A 1 0.58 -15.18 31.81
CA ILE A 1 1.53 -15.06 30.68
C ILE A 1 1.54 -16.42 29.98
N GLY A 2 0.94 -16.56 28.78
CA GLY A 2 0.82 -17.88 28.12
C GLY A 2 -0.56 -18.26 27.55
N ALA A 3 -1.39 -17.31 27.12
CA ALA A 3 -2.56 -17.64 26.30
C ALA A 3 -2.10 -18.10 24.90
N LYS A 4 -2.72 -19.13 24.33
CA LYS A 4 -2.38 -19.65 22.99
C LYS A 4 -2.39 -18.54 21.94
N VAL A 5 -3.42 -17.71 21.95
CA VAL A 5 -3.59 -16.56 21.03
C VAL A 5 -2.39 -15.61 21.08
N TRP A 6 -1.86 -15.33 22.27
CA TRP A 6 -0.67 -14.46 22.40
C TRP A 6 0.58 -15.12 21.83
N ARG A 7 0.79 -16.42 22.06
CA ARG A 7 1.92 -17.15 21.48
C ARG A 7 1.85 -17.18 19.96
N ASP A 8 0.69 -17.52 19.41
CA ASP A 8 0.46 -17.56 17.96
C ASP A 8 0.69 -16.16 17.34
N HIS A 9 0.29 -15.09 18.03
CA HIS A 9 0.52 -13.72 17.59
C HIS A 9 2.01 -13.35 17.56
N VAL A 10 2.75 -13.70 18.62
CA VAL A 10 4.20 -13.48 18.69
C VAL A 10 4.91 -14.26 17.58
N GLU A 11 4.57 -15.54 17.39
CA GLU A 11 5.14 -16.39 16.34
C GLU A 11 4.87 -15.83 14.93
N ALA A 12 3.67 -15.30 14.69
CA ALA A 12 3.34 -14.65 13.43
C ALA A 12 4.21 -13.41 13.17
N TRP A 13 4.39 -12.55 14.18
CA TRP A 13 5.27 -11.38 14.07
C TRP A 13 6.74 -11.77 13.89
N ASP A 14 7.23 -12.76 14.64
CA ASP A 14 8.60 -13.28 14.47
C ASP A 14 8.83 -13.75 13.02
N GLY A 15 7.84 -14.40 12.41
CA GLY A 15 7.86 -14.78 11.00
C GLY A 15 7.93 -13.57 10.05
N ILE A 16 7.12 -12.54 10.28
CA ILE A 16 7.12 -11.29 9.49
C ILE A 16 8.49 -10.60 9.59
N PHE A 17 9.00 -10.39 10.79
CA PHE A 17 10.30 -9.74 11.02
C PHE A 17 11.44 -10.53 10.39
N SER A 18 11.46 -11.85 10.56
CA SER A 18 12.47 -12.73 9.95
C SER A 18 12.47 -12.64 8.43
N GLN A 19 11.29 -12.59 7.82
CA GLN A 19 11.13 -12.45 6.38
C GLN A 19 11.59 -11.07 5.87
N ALA A 20 11.17 -10.01 6.56
CA ALA A 20 11.54 -8.64 6.21
C ALA A 20 13.05 -8.43 6.33
N ASP A 21 13.68 -8.90 7.42
CA ASP A 21 15.14 -8.82 7.59
C ASP A 21 15.86 -9.53 6.45
N ARG A 22 15.42 -10.74 6.08
CA ARG A 22 15.98 -11.48 4.94
C ARG A 22 15.92 -10.67 3.64
N CYS A 23 14.78 -10.04 3.35
CA CYS A 23 14.61 -9.20 2.16
C CYS A 23 15.54 -7.97 2.20
N ILE A 24 15.62 -7.29 3.34
CA ILE A 24 16.46 -6.10 3.53
C ILE A 24 17.94 -6.44 3.36
N GLN A 25 18.40 -7.53 4.00
CA GLN A 25 19.78 -7.99 3.89
C GLN A 25 20.16 -8.36 2.45
N ASN A 26 19.25 -8.98 1.70
CA ASN A 26 19.49 -9.32 0.30
C ASN A 26 19.69 -8.06 -0.56
N ILE A 27 18.84 -7.05 -0.40
CA ILE A 27 18.97 -5.77 -1.13
C ILE A 27 20.26 -5.06 -0.71
N TYR A 28 20.60 -5.05 0.58
CA TYR A 28 21.84 -4.46 1.08
C TYR A 28 23.09 -5.10 0.45
N ARG A 29 23.09 -6.43 0.29
CA ARG A 29 24.17 -7.15 -0.40
C ARG A 29 24.25 -6.81 -1.88
N GLN A 30 23.12 -6.72 -2.57
CA GLN A 30 23.06 -6.35 -3.99
C GLN A 30 23.63 -4.94 -4.22
N LEU A 31 23.23 -3.97 -3.40
CA LEU A 31 23.73 -2.59 -3.50
C LEU A 31 25.24 -2.47 -3.30
N ARG A 32 25.85 -3.35 -2.49
CA ARG A 32 27.31 -3.39 -2.31
C ARG A 32 28.05 -4.04 -3.48
N GLN A 33 27.36 -4.84 -4.29
CA GLN A 33 27.95 -5.61 -5.40
C GLN A 33 27.77 -4.90 -6.75
N GLU A 34 26.73 -4.08 -6.90
CA GLU A 34 26.46 -3.32 -8.11
C GLU A 34 27.38 -2.09 -8.21
N ASN A 35 28.33 -2.13 -9.16
CA ASN A 35 29.18 -1.00 -9.57
C ASN A 35 28.60 -0.24 -10.79
N ASP A 36 27.30 -0.39 -11.06
CA ASP A 36 26.77 -0.10 -12.38
C ASP A 36 26.54 1.41 -12.65
N ASN A 37 27.04 1.86 -13.80
CA ASN A 37 27.08 3.25 -14.27
C ASN A 37 25.74 3.72 -14.88
N GLN A 38 24.66 2.95 -14.74
CA GLN A 38 23.33 3.29 -15.25
C GLN A 38 22.44 3.89 -14.15
N LYS A 39 22.04 5.15 -14.32
CA LYS A 39 21.11 5.90 -13.44
C LYS A 39 19.68 5.34 -13.47
N LYS A 40 19.46 4.10 -13.05
CA LYS A 40 18.11 3.56 -12.83
C LYS A 40 17.65 3.87 -11.39
N TYR A 41 16.35 4.07 -11.19
CA TYR A 41 15.79 4.20 -9.85
C TYR A 41 16.03 2.90 -9.04
N PRO A 42 16.70 2.96 -7.88
CA PRO A 42 17.17 1.74 -7.19
C PRO A 42 16.11 1.12 -6.27
N GLY A 43 14.89 1.66 -6.26
CA GLY A 43 13.83 1.23 -5.33
C GLY A 43 13.84 2.00 -4.01
N VAL A 44 12.77 1.83 -3.22
CA VAL A 44 12.53 2.61 -2.00
C VAL A 44 13.60 2.34 -0.94
N LEU A 45 13.87 1.08 -0.59
CA LEU A 45 14.87 0.73 0.43
C LEU A 45 16.27 1.25 0.07
N ALA A 46 16.71 1.03 -1.18
CA ALA A 46 18.00 1.53 -1.63
C ALA A 46 18.08 3.06 -1.59
N SER A 47 16.99 3.74 -1.99
CA SER A 47 16.92 5.20 -1.90
C SER A 47 17.02 5.69 -0.45
N LEU A 48 16.36 5.02 0.50
CA LEU A 48 16.45 5.36 1.92
C LEU A 48 17.88 5.17 2.46
N LEU A 49 18.56 4.08 2.07
CA LEU A 49 19.94 3.82 2.44
C LEU A 49 20.91 4.85 1.83
N MET A 50 20.69 5.28 0.58
CA MET A 50 21.53 6.27 -0.10
C MET A 50 21.35 7.69 0.44
N LEU A 51 20.15 8.04 0.92
CA LEU A 51 19.86 9.37 1.46
C LEU A 51 20.49 9.59 2.84
N ASP A 52 20.76 8.53 3.60
CA ASP A 52 21.43 8.54 4.91
C ASP A 52 20.83 9.54 5.91
N LYS A 53 19.50 9.69 5.89
CA LYS A 53 18.74 10.58 6.79
C LYS A 53 18.07 9.84 7.96
N LEU A 54 18.09 8.53 7.95
CA LEU A 54 17.45 7.65 8.93
C LEU A 54 18.48 6.64 9.44
N SER A 55 18.34 6.23 10.70
CA SER A 55 19.14 5.11 11.21
C SER A 55 18.82 3.83 10.45
N ILE A 56 19.75 2.87 10.43
CA ILE A 56 19.48 1.58 9.80
C ILE A 56 18.32 0.86 10.50
N GLU A 57 18.20 1.02 11.82
CA GLU A 57 17.11 0.49 12.63
C GLU A 57 15.76 1.06 12.18
N ASP A 58 15.66 2.38 11.97
CA ASP A 58 14.43 3.04 11.51
C ASP A 58 14.04 2.60 10.09
N ILE A 59 15.04 2.45 9.20
CA ILE A 59 14.82 1.96 7.84
C ILE A 59 14.28 0.52 7.90
N LYS A 60 14.87 -0.35 8.73
CA LYS A 60 14.42 -1.73 8.87
C LYS A 60 13.00 -1.81 9.43
N ALA A 61 12.69 -1.03 10.45
CA ALA A 61 11.35 -0.95 11.02
C ALA A 61 10.33 -0.50 9.96
N SER A 62 10.60 0.63 9.31
CA SER A 62 9.70 1.22 8.31
C SER A 62 9.45 0.30 7.10
N VAL A 63 10.49 -0.37 6.61
CA VAL A 63 10.35 -1.31 5.48
C VAL A 63 9.59 -2.57 5.90
N THR A 64 9.78 -3.06 7.12
CA THR A 64 9.00 -4.19 7.65
C THR A 64 7.52 -3.83 7.74
N GLU A 65 7.19 -2.64 8.26
CA GLU A 65 5.81 -2.14 8.31
C GLU A 65 5.21 -1.95 6.92
N LEU A 66 5.96 -1.41 5.96
CA LEU A 66 5.52 -1.25 4.58
C LEU A 66 5.20 -2.60 3.92
N MET A 67 6.06 -3.60 4.13
CA MET A 67 5.85 -4.95 3.60
C MET A 67 4.63 -5.61 4.22
N ALA A 68 4.49 -5.57 5.54
CA ALA A 68 3.34 -6.17 6.23
C ALA A 68 2.03 -5.47 5.86
N GLY A 69 2.02 -4.13 5.86
CA GLY A 69 0.83 -3.34 5.56
C GLY A 69 0.38 -3.41 4.11
N GLY A 70 1.26 -3.75 3.17
CA GLY A 70 0.96 -3.74 1.73
C GLY A 70 0.22 -4.97 1.20
N VAL A 71 0.19 -6.09 1.92
CA VAL A 71 -0.30 -7.38 1.41
C VAL A 71 -1.82 -7.49 1.53
N ASP A 72 -2.34 -7.55 2.76
CA ASP A 72 -3.77 -7.82 2.98
C ASP A 72 -4.64 -6.62 2.58
N THR A 73 -4.16 -5.39 2.82
CA THR A 73 -4.93 -4.17 2.55
C THR A 73 -5.27 -4.01 1.06
N THR A 74 -4.28 -4.22 0.18
CA THR A 74 -4.46 -4.08 -1.27
C THR A 74 -5.18 -5.28 -1.87
N SER A 75 -4.84 -6.50 -1.44
CA SER A 75 -5.47 -7.72 -1.95
C SER A 75 -6.96 -7.80 -1.63
N ILE A 76 -7.38 -7.45 -0.41
CA ILE A 76 -8.79 -7.42 -0.02
C ILE A 76 -9.55 -6.31 -0.76
N THR A 77 -8.94 -5.14 -0.94
CA THR A 77 -9.57 -4.06 -1.73
C THR A 77 -9.80 -4.49 -3.18
N LEU A 78 -8.81 -5.15 -3.80
CA LEU A 78 -8.92 -5.65 -5.17
C LEU A 78 -9.95 -6.79 -5.28
N LEU A 79 -10.00 -7.68 -4.28
CA LEU A 79 -11.01 -8.74 -4.21
C LEU A 79 -12.42 -8.14 -4.26
N TRP A 80 -12.72 -7.17 -3.40
CA TRP A 80 -14.02 -6.51 -3.38
C TRP A 80 -14.29 -5.71 -4.65
N THR A 81 -13.27 -5.06 -5.22
CA THR A 81 -13.42 -4.35 -6.50
C THR A 81 -13.87 -5.32 -7.59
N LEU A 82 -13.17 -6.46 -7.74
CA LEU A 82 -13.50 -7.48 -8.74
C LEU A 82 -14.87 -8.11 -8.50
N TYR A 83 -15.22 -8.37 -7.23
CA TYR A 83 -16.53 -8.86 -6.85
C TYR A 83 -17.65 -7.90 -7.27
N GLU A 84 -17.51 -6.60 -6.99
CA GLU A 84 -18.54 -5.62 -7.36
C GLU A 84 -18.63 -5.44 -8.89
N LEU A 85 -17.50 -5.48 -9.61
CA LEU A 85 -17.53 -5.45 -11.07
C LEU A 85 -18.23 -6.66 -11.68
N ALA A 86 -18.01 -7.86 -11.14
CA ALA A 86 -18.70 -9.07 -11.58
C ALA A 86 -20.22 -8.99 -11.37
N ARG A 87 -20.67 -8.24 -10.36
CA ARG A 87 -22.10 -7.98 -10.09
C ARG A 87 -22.69 -6.85 -10.93
N HIS A 88 -21.85 -5.99 -11.51
CA HIS A 88 -22.25 -4.84 -12.31
C HIS A 88 -21.59 -4.88 -13.70
N PRO A 89 -21.96 -5.84 -14.56
CA PRO A 89 -21.28 -6.07 -15.84
C PRO A 89 -21.30 -4.85 -16.77
N ASN A 90 -22.36 -4.04 -16.74
CA ASN A 90 -22.41 -2.80 -17.53
C ASN A 90 -21.30 -1.82 -17.12
N LEU A 91 -21.10 -1.61 -15.81
CA LEU A 91 -20.01 -0.78 -15.29
C LEU A 91 -18.64 -1.39 -15.63
N GLN A 92 -18.52 -2.71 -15.60
CA GLN A 92 -17.29 -3.40 -16.00
C GLN A 92 -16.95 -3.14 -17.47
N GLU A 93 -17.93 -3.17 -18.38
CA GLU A 93 -17.73 -2.80 -19.79
C GLU A 93 -17.34 -1.33 -19.95
N GLU A 94 -17.98 -0.41 -19.23
CA GLU A 94 -17.64 1.02 -19.25
C GLU A 94 -16.19 1.27 -18.80
N LEU A 95 -15.76 0.64 -17.70
CA LEU A 95 -14.37 0.71 -17.23
C LEU A 95 -13.37 0.13 -18.22
N ARG A 96 -13.72 -0.99 -18.87
CA ARG A 96 -12.86 -1.59 -19.90
C ARG A 96 -12.72 -0.67 -21.10
N ALA A 97 -13.82 -0.03 -21.53
CA ALA A 97 -13.81 0.95 -22.61
C ALA A 97 -12.96 2.17 -22.25
N GLU A 98 -13.07 2.69 -21.02
CA GLU A 98 -12.22 3.80 -20.53
C GLU A 98 -10.73 3.43 -20.60
N VAL A 99 -10.35 2.26 -20.09
CA VAL A 99 -8.95 1.81 -20.11
C VAL A 99 -8.42 1.62 -21.53
N ALA A 100 -9.25 1.08 -22.43
CA ALA A 100 -8.88 0.91 -23.84
C ALA A 100 -8.66 2.25 -24.55
N ALA A 101 -9.56 3.22 -24.34
CA ALA A 101 -9.43 4.57 -24.88
C ALA A 101 -8.18 5.28 -24.32
N ALA A 102 -7.99 5.24 -23.00
CA ALA A 102 -6.81 5.80 -22.35
C ALA A 102 -5.50 5.22 -22.91
N ARG A 103 -5.45 3.90 -23.15
CA ARG A 103 -4.28 3.24 -23.75
C ARG A 103 -3.98 3.75 -25.16
N ALA A 104 -5.01 3.90 -25.99
CA ALA A 104 -4.88 4.40 -27.36
C ALA A 104 -4.39 5.86 -27.37
N GLU A 105 -5.01 6.73 -26.58
CA GLU A 105 -4.67 8.15 -26.49
C GLU A 105 -3.28 8.40 -25.91
N SER A 106 -2.83 7.56 -24.97
CA SER A 106 -1.51 7.65 -24.36
C SER A 106 -0.42 6.90 -25.14
N GLN A 107 -0.75 6.28 -26.27
CA GLN A 107 0.18 5.45 -27.07
C GLN A 107 0.90 4.39 -26.20
N GLY A 108 0.21 3.87 -25.19
CA GLY A 108 0.76 2.91 -24.23
C GLY A 108 1.63 3.48 -23.10
N ASP A 109 1.83 4.80 -23.00
CA ASP A 109 2.52 5.41 -21.86
C ASP A 109 1.70 5.30 -20.57
N MET A 110 2.18 4.53 -19.60
CA MET A 110 1.46 4.25 -18.35
C MET A 110 1.18 5.52 -17.54
N MET A 111 2.11 6.47 -17.49
CA MET A 111 1.95 7.68 -16.66
C MET A 111 0.90 8.62 -17.23
N ALA A 112 0.80 8.72 -18.56
CA ALA A 112 -0.28 9.42 -19.23
C ALA A 112 -1.60 8.66 -19.10
N MET A 113 -1.61 7.33 -19.20
CA MET A 113 -2.81 6.51 -19.03
C MET A 113 -3.43 6.71 -17.65
N LEU A 114 -2.63 6.68 -16.58
CA LEU A 114 -3.10 6.87 -15.19
C LEU A 114 -3.81 8.21 -14.96
N LYS A 115 -3.62 9.20 -15.83
CA LYS A 115 -4.32 10.50 -15.76
C LYS A 115 -5.69 10.46 -16.46
N ARG A 116 -5.93 9.47 -17.31
CA ARG A 116 -7.10 9.35 -18.21
C ARG A 116 -8.09 8.23 -17.82
N ILE A 117 -7.99 7.72 -16.60
CA ILE A 117 -8.87 6.66 -16.06
C ILE A 117 -9.67 7.10 -14.82
N PRO A 118 -10.44 8.21 -14.88
CA PRO A 118 -11.19 8.71 -13.73
C PRO A 118 -12.24 7.72 -13.22
N LEU A 119 -12.89 6.95 -14.08
CA LEU A 119 -13.91 5.97 -13.68
C LEU A 119 -13.27 4.79 -12.94
N VAL A 120 -12.11 4.29 -13.37
CA VAL A 120 -11.34 3.27 -12.62
C VAL A 120 -11.00 3.77 -11.21
N LYS A 121 -10.54 5.02 -11.09
CA LYS A 121 -10.27 5.64 -9.78
C LYS A 121 -11.56 5.79 -8.95
N GLY A 122 -12.67 6.10 -9.60
CA GLY A 122 -14.00 6.16 -8.98
C GLY A 122 -14.43 4.81 -8.44
N ALA A 123 -14.28 3.74 -9.22
CA ALA A 123 -14.62 2.37 -8.81
C ALA A 123 -13.83 1.90 -7.58
N LEU A 124 -12.53 2.23 -7.51
CA LEU A 124 -11.72 1.94 -6.33
C LEU A 124 -12.19 2.72 -5.10
N LYS A 125 -12.52 4.00 -5.25
CA LYS A 125 -13.08 4.82 -4.16
C LYS A 125 -14.43 4.28 -3.68
N GLU A 126 -15.30 3.88 -4.62
CA GLU A 126 -16.61 3.34 -4.30
C GLU A 126 -16.52 1.98 -3.62
N THR A 127 -15.56 1.15 -4.04
CA THR A 127 -15.24 -0.10 -3.36
C THR A 127 -14.82 0.18 -1.91
N LEU A 128 -13.92 1.14 -1.67
CA LEU A 128 -13.50 1.49 -0.31
C LEU A 128 -14.61 2.14 0.53
N ARG A 129 -15.60 2.79 -0.11
CA ARG A 129 -16.79 3.32 0.57
C ARG A 129 -17.69 2.20 1.08
N LEU A 130 -17.87 1.14 0.29
CA LEU A 130 -18.72 -0.01 0.62
C LEU A 130 -17.99 -1.03 1.52
N HIS A 131 -16.71 -1.26 1.25
CA HIS A 131 -15.87 -2.32 1.84
C HIS A 131 -14.57 -1.71 2.40
N PRO A 132 -14.66 -0.90 3.47
CA PRO A 132 -13.49 -0.23 4.01
C PRO A 132 -12.51 -1.23 4.66
N VAL A 133 -11.22 -1.11 4.35
CA VAL A 133 -10.16 -1.90 5.01
C VAL A 133 -10.00 -1.49 6.48
N ALA A 134 -10.12 -0.20 6.77
CA ALA A 134 -10.12 0.34 8.13
C ALA A 134 -11.56 0.66 8.56
N VAL A 135 -12.06 -0.05 9.58
CA VAL A 135 -13.44 0.10 10.07
C VAL A 135 -13.72 1.50 10.64
N SER A 136 -12.70 2.16 11.19
CA SER A 136 -12.79 3.54 11.66
C SER A 136 -11.44 4.25 11.55
N LEU A 137 -11.49 5.58 11.58
CA LEU A 137 -10.32 6.43 11.72
C LEU A 137 -10.29 6.99 13.15
N GLN A 138 -9.15 6.91 13.82
CA GLN A 138 -8.98 7.42 15.18
C GLN A 138 -7.96 8.56 15.20
N ARG A 139 -8.20 9.58 16.03
CA ARG A 139 -7.28 10.68 16.31
C ARG A 139 -7.37 11.01 17.80
N TYR A 140 -6.23 11.33 18.39
CA TYR A 140 -6.19 12.06 19.65
C TYR A 140 -6.24 13.55 19.32
N THR A 141 -7.17 14.25 19.96
CA THR A 141 -7.31 15.71 19.84
C THR A 141 -6.14 16.38 20.56
N ALA A 142 -5.55 17.39 19.92
CA ALA A 142 -4.48 18.19 20.54
C ALA A 142 -5.05 19.36 21.36
N GLU A 143 -6.29 19.75 21.06
CA GLU A 143 -7.05 20.85 21.65
C GLU A 143 -8.52 20.45 21.67
N ASP A 144 -9.30 21.07 22.57
CA ASP A 144 -10.73 20.87 22.69
C ASP A 144 -11.45 21.16 21.35
N ILE A 145 -12.41 20.29 20.97
CA ILE A 145 -13.19 20.45 19.74
C ILE A 145 -14.69 20.34 20.00
N ILE A 146 -15.49 20.98 19.14
CA ILE A 146 -16.96 20.83 19.16
C ILE A 146 -17.38 19.98 17.97
N ILE A 147 -17.96 18.80 18.25
CA ILE A 147 -18.56 17.92 17.23
C ILE A 147 -20.04 17.76 17.56
N GLN A 148 -20.92 18.04 16.59
CA GLN A 148 -22.37 17.90 16.74
C GLN A 148 -22.92 18.62 18.00
N ASN A 149 -22.40 19.82 18.29
CA ASN A 149 -22.70 20.63 19.48
C ASN A 149 -22.27 20.03 20.84
N TYR A 150 -21.43 18.99 20.83
CA TYR A 150 -20.80 18.44 22.02
C TYR A 150 -19.34 18.88 22.09
N HIS A 151 -18.95 19.33 23.28
CA HIS A 151 -17.56 19.63 23.61
C HIS A 151 -16.78 18.34 23.90
N ILE A 152 -15.68 18.11 23.18
CA ILE A 152 -14.75 17.00 23.35
C ILE A 152 -13.41 17.59 23.81
N PRO A 153 -12.97 17.32 25.05
CA PRO A 153 -11.68 17.78 25.55
C PRO A 153 -10.50 17.02 24.92
#